data_AF-A0A8T5TPK6-F1
#
_entry.id   AF-A0A8T5TPK6-F1
#
_cell.length_a   1.000
_cell.length_b   1.000
_cell.length_c   1.000
_cell.angle_alpha   90.00
_cell.angle_beta   90.00
_cell.angle_gamma   90.00
#
_symmetry.space_group_name_H-M   'P 1'
#
loop_
_entity.id
_entity.type
_entity.pdbx_description
1 polymer ?
#
loop_
_entity_poly.entity_id
_entity_poly.type
_entity_poly.pdbx_seq_one_letter_code
_entity_poly.pdbx_strand_id
1 'polypeptide(L)'
;MIISLTHEHDLDGLGSQAIIRRYFNLNSKDRNKELIYYFADYTDFVEKIKSILSTGSIPSHLIISDIGFNDSFKEIFSNFKEAEKKGCQICWFDHHIVDESIKEEIRSLIHLYINEPEKCAAEIVKD
;
A
#
# COMPACT_ATOMS: atom_id res chain seq x y z
N MET A 1 10.95 -1.43 9.87
CA MET A 1 10.26 -2.43 9.02
C MET A 1 9.69 -1.78 7.77
N ILE A 2 9.41 -2.60 6.76
CA ILE A 2 8.63 -2.31 5.57
C ILE A 2 7.43 -3.24 5.59
N ILE A 3 6.27 -2.73 5.23
CA ILE A 3 5.05 -3.51 5.14
C ILE A 3 4.59 -3.52 3.69
N SER A 4 4.26 -4.71 3.18
CA SER A 4 3.60 -4.91 1.90
C SER A 4 2.25 -5.58 2.15
N LEU A 5 1.18 -4.85 1.90
CA LEU A 5 -0.20 -5.30 2.03
C LEU A 5 -0.80 -5.38 0.63
N THR A 6 -1.44 -6.49 0.30
CA THR A 6 -2.12 -6.63 -1.00
C THR A 6 -3.49 -7.27 -0.85
N HIS A 7 -4.29 -7.29 -1.93
CA HIS A 7 -5.53 -8.06 -1.97
C HIS A 7 -5.25 -9.57 -1.85
N GLU A 8 -6.27 -10.43 -1.80
CA GLU A 8 -6.12 -11.86 -1.47
C GLU A 8 -5.13 -12.63 -2.40
N HIS A 9 -4.87 -13.91 -2.12
CA HIS A 9 -3.80 -14.74 -2.71
C HIS A 9 -3.93 -15.04 -4.22
N ASP A 10 -4.42 -14.11 -5.04
CA ASP A 10 -4.31 -14.21 -6.49
C ASP A 10 -2.89 -13.92 -6.97
N LEU A 11 -2.66 -14.10 -8.27
CA LEU A 11 -1.34 -13.95 -8.84
C LEU A 11 -0.90 -12.48 -8.96
N ASP A 12 -1.85 -11.53 -8.99
CA ASP A 12 -1.53 -10.11 -9.13
C ASP A 12 -1.01 -9.54 -7.82
N GLY A 13 -1.69 -9.83 -6.71
CA GLY A 13 -1.23 -9.49 -5.37
C GLY A 13 0.07 -10.20 -4.99
N LEU A 14 0.17 -11.52 -5.24
CA LEU A 14 1.40 -12.28 -4.96
C LEU A 14 2.58 -11.79 -5.83
N GLY A 15 2.33 -11.47 -7.10
CA GLY A 15 3.31 -10.90 -8.02
C GLY A 15 3.84 -9.56 -7.50
N SER A 16 2.93 -8.69 -7.07
CA SER A 16 3.25 -7.38 -6.47
C SER A 16 4.18 -7.53 -5.26
N GLN A 17 3.85 -8.39 -4.29
CA GLN A 17 4.69 -8.63 -3.11
C GLN A 17 6.08 -9.19 -3.47
N ALA A 18 6.15 -10.10 -4.46
CA ALA A 18 7.42 -10.67 -4.92
C ALA A 18 8.33 -9.60 -5.56
N ILE A 19 7.76 -8.69 -6.35
CA ILE A 19 8.49 -7.57 -6.97
C ILE A 19 8.97 -6.58 -5.90
N ILE A 20 8.11 -6.21 -4.95
CA ILE A 20 8.46 -5.34 -3.81
C ILE A 20 9.62 -5.95 -3.01
N ARG A 21 9.55 -7.25 -2.70
CA ARG A 21 10.63 -7.98 -2.02
C ARG A 21 11.95 -7.90 -2.80
N ARG A 22 11.89 -8.13 -4.12
CA ARG A 22 13.07 -8.04 -4.98
C ARG A 22 13.67 -6.64 -4.94
N TYR A 23 12.86 -5.60 -5.04
CA TYR A 23 13.31 -4.20 -5.00
C TYR A 23 14.10 -3.90 -3.72
N PHE A 24 13.52 -4.17 -2.54
CA PHE A 24 14.18 -3.85 -1.26
C PHE A 24 15.39 -4.73 -0.96
N ASN A 25 15.42 -5.98 -1.42
CA ASN A 25 16.61 -6.83 -1.28
C ASN A 25 17.81 -6.32 -2.10
N LEU A 26 17.54 -5.73 -3.26
CA LEU A 26 18.58 -5.16 -4.13
C LEU A 26 19.04 -3.79 -3.64
N ASN A 27 18.17 -3.01 -2.99
CA ASN A 27 18.48 -1.67 -2.48
C ASN A 27 19.37 -1.72 -1.21
N SER A 28 20.59 -1.21 -1.29
CA SER A 28 21.58 -1.30 -0.21
C SER A 28 21.19 -0.54 1.07
N LYS A 29 20.31 0.46 0.98
CA LYS A 29 19.84 1.23 2.15
C LYS A 29 18.82 0.45 2.98
N ASP A 30 18.05 -0.43 2.34
CA ASP A 30 16.89 -1.10 2.93
C ASP A 30 17.05 -2.61 3.04
N ARG A 31 18.14 -3.18 2.51
CA ARG A 31 18.42 -4.63 2.51
C ARG A 31 18.27 -5.32 3.87
N ASN A 32 18.56 -4.61 4.96
CA ASN A 32 18.49 -5.16 6.32
C ASN A 32 17.16 -4.86 7.04
N LYS A 33 16.25 -4.12 6.41
CA LYS A 33 14.93 -3.88 6.98
C LYS A 33 14.09 -5.14 6.84
N GLU A 34 13.47 -5.53 7.94
CA GLU A 34 12.43 -6.57 7.92
C GLU A 34 11.28 -6.14 7.00
N LEU A 35 10.91 -7.03 6.08
CA LEU A 35 9.78 -6.91 5.18
C LEU A 35 8.68 -7.87 5.63
N ILE A 36 7.53 -7.32 6.01
CA ILE A 36 6.37 -8.06 6.52
C ILE A 36 5.27 -8.02 5.47
N TYR A 37 4.64 -9.16 5.21
CA TYR A 37 3.56 -9.31 4.24
C TYR A 37 2.22 -9.43 4.94
N TYR A 38 1.23 -8.72 4.43
CA TYR A 38 -0.16 -8.86 4.81
C TYR A 38 -1.04 -9.05 3.57
N PHE A 39 -2.13 -9.77 3.76
CA PHE A 39 -3.22 -9.86 2.80
C PHE A 39 -4.44 -9.19 3.43
N ALA A 40 -5.28 -8.56 2.62
CA ALA A 40 -6.53 -7.96 3.05
C ALA A 40 -7.61 -8.13 1.98
N ASP A 41 -8.87 -8.08 2.41
CA ASP A 41 -10.00 -7.87 1.51
C ASP A 41 -10.74 -6.59 1.90
N TYR A 42 -11.81 -6.28 1.18
CA TYR A 42 -12.61 -5.07 1.42
C TYR A 42 -13.27 -5.02 2.80
N THR A 43 -13.44 -6.17 3.46
CA THR A 43 -14.08 -6.28 4.77
C THR A 43 -13.12 -6.02 5.93
N ASP A 44 -11.83 -6.31 5.76
CA ASP A 44 -10.84 -6.22 6.83
C ASP A 44 -9.70 -5.22 6.59
N PHE A 45 -9.63 -4.62 5.40
CA PHE A 45 -8.60 -3.64 5.04
C PHE A 45 -8.48 -2.48 6.03
N VAL A 46 -9.60 -1.85 6.38
CA VAL A 46 -9.65 -0.72 7.31
C VAL A 46 -9.02 -1.09 8.67
N GLU A 47 -9.45 -2.22 9.23
CA GLU A 47 -8.95 -2.70 10.53
C GLU A 47 -7.48 -3.11 10.47
N LYS A 48 -7.02 -3.74 9.37
CA LYS A 48 -5.61 -4.05 9.16
C LYS A 48 -4.75 -2.80 9.09
N ILE A 49 -5.16 -1.77 8.35
CA ILE A 49 -4.44 -0.50 8.28
C ILE A 49 -4.35 0.14 9.66
N LYS A 50 -5.46 0.21 10.41
CA LYS A 50 -5.43 0.72 11.80
C LYS A 50 -4.49 -0.09 12.68
N SER A 51 -4.53 -1.42 12.60
CA SER A 51 -3.64 -2.30 13.35
C SER A 51 -2.17 -2.06 13.00
N ILE A 52 -1.84 -1.93 11.72
CA ILE A 52 -0.47 -1.68 11.24
C ILE A 52 0.04 -0.33 11.76
N LEU A 53 -0.78 0.73 11.64
CA LEU A 53 -0.39 2.10 11.96
C LEU A 53 -0.48 2.45 13.46
N SER A 54 -1.20 1.65 14.26
CA SER A 54 -1.28 1.79 15.71
C SER A 54 -0.15 1.08 16.47
N THR A 55 0.65 0.24 15.78
CA THR A 55 1.82 -0.38 16.40
C THR A 55 2.79 0.68 16.92
N GLY A 56 3.45 0.43 18.06
CA GLY A 56 4.39 1.36 18.69
C GLY A 56 5.61 1.71 17.82
N SER A 57 5.84 0.98 16.73
CA SER A 57 6.84 1.28 15.71
C SER A 57 6.16 1.52 14.37
N ILE A 58 6.08 2.79 13.93
CA ILE A 58 5.55 3.10 12.60
C ILE A 58 6.45 2.47 11.51
N PRO A 59 5.89 1.83 10.46
CA PRO A 59 6.70 1.33 9.36
C PRO A 59 7.40 2.49 8.63
N SER A 60 8.57 2.22 8.08
CA SER A 60 9.23 3.21 7.20
C SER A 60 8.53 3.32 5.85
N HIS A 61 7.92 2.22 5.39
CA HIS A 61 7.15 2.14 4.18
C HIS A 61 5.93 1.25 4.43
N LEU A 62 4.76 1.72 4.01
CA LEU A 62 3.54 0.95 3.90
C LEU A 62 3.16 0.92 2.43
N ILE A 63 3.30 -0.24 1.81
CA ILE A 63 3.01 -0.43 0.39
C ILE A 63 1.72 -1.23 0.28
N ILE A 64 0.75 -0.64 -0.39
CA ILE A 64 -0.57 -1.21 -0.65
C ILE A 64 -0.64 -1.54 -2.13
N SER A 65 -1.00 -2.77 -2.49
CA SER A 65 -1.15 -3.18 -3.89
C SER A 65 -2.45 -3.93 -4.16
N ASP A 66 -3.00 -3.74 -5.35
CA ASP A 66 -4.14 -4.53 -5.88
C ASP A 66 -5.43 -4.47 -5.05
N ILE A 67 -5.62 -3.41 -4.24
CA ILE A 67 -6.86 -3.22 -3.51
C ILE A 67 -7.54 -1.93 -3.97
N GLY A 68 -8.71 -2.08 -4.58
CA GLY A 68 -9.50 -0.96 -5.07
C GLY A 68 -10.02 -0.09 -3.94
N PHE A 69 -10.15 1.21 -4.18
CA PHE A 69 -10.78 2.11 -3.22
C PHE A 69 -12.23 1.70 -2.93
N ASN A 70 -12.63 1.80 -1.67
CA ASN A 70 -14.01 1.70 -1.21
C ASN A 70 -14.31 2.90 -0.32
N ASP A 71 -15.53 3.45 -0.37
CA ASP A 71 -15.90 4.63 0.43
C ASP A 71 -15.69 4.45 1.95
N SER A 72 -15.82 3.22 2.47
CA SER A 72 -15.51 2.91 3.87
C SER A 72 -14.04 3.19 4.23
N PHE A 73 -13.13 3.19 3.26
CA PHE A 73 -11.71 3.43 3.47
C PHE A 73 -11.40 4.90 3.78
N LYS A 74 -12.35 5.82 3.60
CA LYS A 74 -12.19 7.20 4.07
C LYS A 74 -11.94 7.29 5.59
N GLU A 75 -12.36 6.28 6.35
CA GLU A 75 -12.12 6.20 7.79
C GLU A 75 -10.62 6.24 8.15
N ILE A 76 -9.74 5.69 7.31
CA ILE A 76 -8.29 5.60 7.56
C ILE A 76 -7.49 6.79 7.00
N PHE A 77 -8.13 7.76 6.36
CA PHE A 77 -7.43 8.92 5.77
C PHE A 77 -6.72 9.77 6.83
N SER A 78 -7.32 9.88 8.02
CA SER A 78 -6.68 10.54 9.15
C SER A 78 -5.43 9.79 9.64
N ASN A 79 -5.48 8.45 9.65
CA ASN A 79 -4.35 7.59 10.01
C ASN A 79 -3.22 7.71 8.99
N PHE A 80 -3.51 7.74 7.69
CA PHE A 80 -2.51 7.96 6.64
C PHE A 80 -1.78 9.28 6.82
N LYS A 81 -2.53 10.37 7.02
CA LYS A 81 -1.95 11.70 7.23
C LYS A 81 -1.07 11.75 8.49
N GLU A 82 -1.46 11.08 9.56
CA GLU A 82 -0.65 11.00 10.78
C GLU A 82 0.61 10.16 10.58
N ALA A 83 0.50 9.03 9.89
CA ALA A 83 1.62 8.14 9.60
C ALA A 83 2.68 8.82 8.70
N GLU A 84 2.27 9.54 7.66
CA GLU A 84 3.16 10.35 6.81
C GLU A 84 3.93 11.39 7.63
N LYS A 85 3.26 12.09 8.55
CA LYS A 85 3.92 13.04 9.49
C LYS A 85 4.95 12.37 10.39
N LYS A 86 4.76 11.09 10.71
CA LYS A 86 5.71 10.27 11.50
C LYS A 86 6.81 9.64 10.63
N GLY A 87 6.85 9.93 9.33
CA GLY A 87 7.88 9.48 8.42
C GLY A 87 7.61 8.12 7.76
N CYS A 88 6.38 7.61 7.82
CA CYS A 88 5.96 6.46 7.02
C CYS A 88 5.70 6.90 5.59
N GLN A 89 6.39 6.32 4.61
CA GLN A 89 6.08 6.52 3.19
C GLN A 89 4.99 5.54 2.75
N ILE A 90 3.79 6.05 2.50
CA ILE A 90 2.65 5.26 2.08
C ILE A 90 2.57 5.28 0.56
N CYS A 91 2.68 4.11 -0.06
CA CYS A 91 2.55 3.94 -1.51
C CYS A 91 1.38 3.03 -1.81
N TRP A 92 0.51 3.40 -2.74
CA TRP A 92 -0.64 2.59 -3.13
C TRP A 92 -0.70 2.47 -4.66
N PHE A 93 -0.58 1.22 -5.13
CA PHE A 93 -0.54 0.83 -6.53
C PHE A 93 -1.76 -0.04 -6.86
N ASP A 94 -2.62 0.42 -7.74
CA ASP A 94 -3.88 -0.25 -8.01
C ASP A 94 -4.32 -0.05 -9.47
N HIS A 95 -5.36 -0.75 -9.90
CA HIS A 95 -5.91 -0.65 -11.26
C HIS A 95 -7.44 -0.61 -11.29
N HIS A 96 -8.10 -0.79 -10.15
CA HIS A 96 -9.55 -0.76 -10.08
C HIS A 96 -10.10 0.62 -10.46
N ILE A 97 -11.28 0.64 -11.06
CA ILE A 97 -11.96 1.88 -11.46
C ILE A 97 -12.29 2.69 -10.20
N VAL A 98 -11.87 3.95 -10.20
CA VAL A 98 -12.13 4.91 -9.13
C VAL A 98 -12.24 6.31 -9.72
N ASP A 99 -13.12 7.12 -9.14
CA ASP A 99 -13.36 8.49 -9.57
C ASP A 99 -12.10 9.36 -9.43
N GLU A 100 -11.85 10.25 -10.40
CA GLU A 100 -10.66 11.09 -10.40
C GLU A 100 -10.58 12.01 -9.18
N SER A 101 -11.72 12.48 -8.67
CA SER A 101 -11.77 13.28 -7.44
C SER A 101 -11.22 12.52 -6.23
N ILE A 102 -11.49 11.22 -6.13
CA ILE A 102 -10.97 10.35 -5.08
C ILE A 102 -9.48 10.07 -5.31
N LYS A 103 -9.05 9.88 -6.56
CA LYS A 103 -7.60 9.73 -6.87
C LYS A 103 -6.81 10.95 -6.39
N GLU A 104 -7.29 12.15 -6.67
CA GLU A 104 -6.68 13.40 -6.21
C GLU A 104 -6.67 13.52 -4.69
N GLU A 105 -7.76 13.12 -4.03
CA GLU A 105 -7.83 13.09 -2.58
C GLU A 105 -6.75 12.15 -1.99
N ILE A 106 -6.64 10.92 -2.49
CA ILE A 106 -5.63 9.96 -2.05
C ILE A 106 -4.22 10.50 -2.32
N ARG A 107 -3.93 11.02 -3.52
CA ARG A 107 -2.63 11.63 -3.89
C ARG A 107 -2.21 12.75 -2.93
N SER A 108 -3.18 13.50 -2.38
CA SER A 108 -2.90 14.57 -1.41
C SER A 108 -2.56 14.07 0.00
N LEU A 109 -2.85 12.80 0.30
CA LEU A 109 -2.75 12.22 1.64
C LEU A 109 -1.53 11.32 1.84
N ILE A 110 -1.04 10.68 0.78
CA ILE A 110 0.02 9.66 0.84
C ILE A 110 1.21 10.01 -0.05
N HIS A 111 2.35 9.36 0.19
CA HIS A 111 3.58 9.60 -0.56
C HIS A 111 3.43 9.36 -2.07
N LEU A 112 2.78 8.28 -2.48
CA LEU A 112 2.61 7.94 -3.89
C LEU A 112 1.31 7.15 -4.12
N TYR A 113 0.52 7.59 -5.09
CA TYR A 113 -0.66 6.86 -5.57
C TYR A 113 -0.60 6.71 -7.09
N ILE A 114 -0.60 5.46 -7.56
CA ILE A 114 -0.68 5.14 -8.99
C ILE A 114 -1.89 4.24 -9.20
N ASN A 115 -2.78 4.66 -10.10
CA ASN A 115 -3.96 3.89 -10.49
C ASN A 115 -4.09 3.87 -12.02
N GLU A 116 -3.76 2.73 -12.63
CA GLU A 116 -3.73 2.53 -14.10
C GLU A 116 -4.63 1.35 -14.51
N PRO A 117 -5.88 1.60 -14.94
CA PRO A 117 -6.85 0.54 -15.25
C PRO A 117 -6.49 -0.40 -16.42
N GLU A 118 -5.47 -0.05 -17.20
CA GLU A 118 -5.01 -0.84 -18.35
C GLU A 118 -3.88 -1.83 -18.01
N LYS A 119 -3.43 -1.85 -16.74
CA LYS A 119 -2.35 -2.71 -16.24
C LYS A 119 -2.81 -3.46 -15.00
N CYS A 120 -2.24 -4.63 -14.75
CA CYS A 120 -2.42 -5.29 -13.45
C CYS A 120 -1.53 -4.63 -12.38
N ALA A 121 -1.84 -4.79 -11.10
CA ALA A 121 -1.09 -4.16 -10.01
C ALA A 121 0.39 -4.56 -10.01
N ALA A 122 0.70 -5.82 -10.33
CA ALA A 122 2.07 -6.32 -10.42
C ALA A 122 2.85 -5.63 -11.54
N GLU A 123 2.21 -5.28 -12.66
CA GLU A 123 2.86 -4.52 -13.73
C GLU A 123 3.15 -3.08 -13.29
N ILE A 124 2.21 -2.44 -12.59
CA ILE A 124 2.37 -1.10 -12.04
C ILE A 124 3.51 -1.06 -11.02
N VAL A 125 3.58 -2.05 -10.11
CA VAL A 125 4.62 -2.15 -9.08
C VAL A 125 6.01 -2.42 -9.68
N LYS A 126 6.09 -2.99 -10.89
CA LYS A 126 7.35 -3.25 -11.61
C LYS A 126 7.97 -1.98 -12.20
N ASP A 127 7.13 -1.02 -12.61
CA ASP A 127 7.54 0.19 -13.32
C ASP A 127 8.20 1.23 -12.39
#